data_AF-A0A2A2H658-F1
#
_entry.id   AF-A0A2A2H658-F1
#
_cell.length_a   1.000
_cell.length_b   1.000
_cell.length_c   1.000
_cell.angle_alpha   90.00
_cell.angle_beta   90.00
_cell.angle_gamma   90.00
#
_symmetry.space_group_name_H-M   'P 1'
#
loop_
_entity.id
_entity.type
_entity.pdbx_description
1 polymer ?
#
loop_
_entity_poly.entity_id
_entity_poly.type
_entity_poly.pdbx_seq_one_letter_code
_entity_poly.pdbx_strand_id
1 'polypeptide(L)'
;MKQKILIVGILLIAGLLLASPASAATSVDKNTHNVYSTKFHCYGSMTHVTYKISASHYRTYVYIKYKNGKDGKLQIDLTKPSSNKIKMTVLQRTDWGNSYNTKYIYTSWSVYKFYFSYFKYVLRSMTS
;
A
#
# COMPACT_ATOMS: atom_id res chain seq x y z
N MET A 1 13.56 27.29 45.30
CA MET A 1 13.77 26.44 44.11
C MET A 1 12.44 26.00 43.48
N LYS A 2 11.71 26.83 42.72
CA LYS A 2 10.49 26.40 41.98
C LYS A 2 10.23 27.26 40.73
N GLN A 3 11.20 27.36 39.81
CA GLN A 3 11.05 28.14 38.56
C GLN A 3 11.62 27.44 37.32
N LYS A 4 11.73 26.10 37.32
CA LYS A 4 12.26 25.35 36.16
C LYS A 4 11.23 24.46 35.44
N ILE A 5 10.01 24.36 35.96
CA ILE A 5 9.00 23.42 35.42
C ILE A 5 8.15 24.07 34.30
N LEU A 6 7.92 25.39 34.35
CA LEU A 6 7.05 26.06 33.39
C LEU A 6 7.66 26.16 31.97
N ILE A 7 8.98 26.29 31.86
CA ILE A 7 9.67 26.47 30.57
C ILE A 7 9.76 25.15 29.80
N VAL A 8 9.91 24.02 30.50
CA VAL A 8 9.96 22.68 29.87
C VAL A 8 8.61 22.29 29.26
N GLY A 9 7.50 22.67 29.90
CA GLY A 9 6.14 22.41 29.40
C GLY A 9 5.83 23.14 28.09
N ILE A 10 6.29 24.37 27.92
CA ILE A 10 6.02 25.19 26.71
C ILE A 10 6.88 24.70 25.53
N LEU A 11 8.13 24.31 25.76
CA LEU A 11 9.02 23.75 24.74
C LEU A 11 8.53 22.39 24.22
N LEU A 12 7.92 21.55 25.07
CA LEU A 12 7.34 20.27 24.64
C LEU A 12 6.14 20.46 23.69
N ILE A 13 5.28 21.46 23.96
CA ILE A 13 4.10 21.75 23.13
C ILE A 13 4.51 22.36 21.79
N ALA A 14 5.53 23.22 21.77
CA ALA A 14 6.09 23.77 20.53
C ALA A 14 6.76 22.70 19.66
N GLY A 15 7.43 21.70 20.26
CA GLY A 15 7.98 20.55 19.54
C GLY A 15 6.90 19.66 18.92
N LEU A 16 5.74 19.52 19.58
CA LEU A 16 4.60 18.74 19.08
C LEU A 16 3.86 19.45 17.92
N LEU A 17 3.88 20.78 17.89
CA LEU A 17 3.30 21.61 16.83
C LEU A 17 4.20 21.72 15.58
N LEU A 18 5.52 21.57 15.75
CA LEU A 18 6.50 21.54 14.65
C LEU A 18 6.75 20.14 14.09
N ALA A 19 6.38 19.10 14.84
CA ALA A 19 6.17 17.78 14.28
C ALA A 19 4.94 17.85 13.36
N SER A 20 5.20 18.18 12.09
CA SER A 20 4.24 17.96 11.01
C SER A 20 3.58 16.61 11.24
N PRO A 21 2.24 16.48 11.14
CA PRO A 21 1.59 15.22 11.44
C PRO A 21 2.32 14.15 10.66
N ALA A 22 2.98 13.23 11.37
CA ALA A 22 3.53 12.03 10.78
C ALA A 22 2.33 11.38 10.12
N SER A 23 2.18 11.63 8.81
CA SER A 23 0.93 11.39 8.11
C SER A 23 0.74 9.89 8.16
N ALA A 24 -0.08 9.44 9.12
CA ALA A 24 -0.35 8.05 9.30
C ALA A 24 -0.93 7.57 7.98
N ALA A 25 -0.24 6.60 7.37
CA ALA A 25 -0.64 6.03 6.10
C ALA A 25 -2.14 5.70 6.16
N THR A 26 -2.94 6.46 5.43
CA THR A 26 -4.40 6.35 5.53
C THR A 26 -4.84 5.28 4.53
N SER A 27 -5.64 4.30 4.99
CA SER A 27 -6.28 3.34 4.09
C SER A 27 -7.29 4.09 3.21
N VAL A 28 -7.15 3.97 1.89
CA VAL A 28 -7.98 4.68 0.90
C VAL A 28 -8.86 3.74 0.08
N ASP A 29 -8.62 2.43 0.15
CA ASP A 29 -9.42 1.43 -0.54
C ASP A 29 -9.23 0.06 0.16
N LYS A 30 -10.32 -0.65 0.41
CA LYS A 30 -10.30 -2.02 0.91
C LYS A 30 -11.38 -2.82 0.18
N ASN A 31 -11.02 -4.01 -0.30
CA ASN A 31 -11.96 -4.88 -0.97
C ASN A 31 -11.64 -6.34 -0.69
N THR A 32 -12.65 -7.11 -0.32
CA THR A 32 -12.56 -8.57 -0.12
C THR A 32 -13.53 -9.26 -1.05
N HIS A 33 -13.08 -10.32 -1.71
CA HIS A 33 -13.91 -11.12 -2.61
C HIS A 33 -13.43 -12.58 -2.62
N ASN A 34 -14.32 -13.47 -3.01
CA ASN A 34 -14.00 -14.88 -3.16
C ASN A 34 -13.37 -15.12 -4.54
N VAL A 35 -12.29 -15.88 -4.55
CA VAL A 35 -11.54 -16.22 -5.75
C VAL A 35 -11.66 -17.70 -5.99
N TYR A 36 -12.01 -18.06 -7.21
CA TYR A 36 -12.11 -19.43 -7.68
C TYR A 36 -11.23 -19.59 -8.91
N SER A 37 -9.91 -19.66 -8.73
CA SER A 37 -8.99 -19.87 -9.84
C SER A 37 -8.63 -21.35 -9.96
N THR A 38 -8.72 -21.88 -11.17
CA THR A 38 -8.23 -23.23 -11.52
C THR A 38 -6.77 -23.19 -11.98
N LYS A 39 -6.24 -22.01 -12.34
CA LYS A 39 -4.88 -21.82 -12.90
C LYS A 39 -3.85 -21.46 -11.83
N PHE A 40 -4.22 -20.60 -10.88
CA PHE A 40 -3.48 -20.36 -9.65
C PHE A 40 -4.24 -21.07 -8.54
N HIS A 41 -3.61 -21.90 -7.71
CA HIS A 41 -4.25 -22.70 -6.64
C HIS A 41 -4.86 -21.84 -5.49
N CYS A 42 -5.37 -20.65 -5.79
CA CYS A 42 -6.14 -19.76 -4.93
C CYS A 42 -7.61 -20.16 -4.94
N TYR A 43 -8.13 -20.50 -3.76
CA TYR A 43 -9.54 -20.75 -3.55
C TYR A 43 -9.88 -20.29 -2.14
N GLY A 44 -10.81 -19.37 -2.03
CA GLY A 44 -11.13 -18.71 -0.78
C GLY A 44 -11.12 -17.20 -0.92
N SER A 45 -10.87 -16.50 0.18
CA SER A 45 -10.91 -15.04 0.23
C SER A 45 -9.61 -14.41 -0.24
N MET A 46 -9.73 -13.42 -1.12
CA MET A 46 -8.66 -12.48 -1.44
C MET A 46 -9.06 -11.08 -0.94
N THR A 47 -8.16 -10.46 -0.18
CA THR A 47 -8.38 -9.11 0.38
C THR A 47 -7.30 -8.16 -0.07
N HIS A 48 -7.71 -7.03 -0.64
CA HIS A 48 -6.83 -5.93 -1.02
C HIS A 48 -7.02 -4.78 -0.03
N VAL A 49 -5.93 -4.21 0.46
CA VAL A 49 -5.94 -2.99 1.27
C VAL A 49 -4.90 -2.04 0.72
N THR A 50 -5.33 -0.84 0.31
CA THR A 50 -4.47 0.19 -0.24
C THR A 50 -4.35 1.36 0.71
N TYR A 51 -3.11 1.76 0.93
CA TYR A 51 -2.72 2.88 1.77
C TYR A 51 -2.11 3.99 0.91
N LYS A 52 -2.52 5.23 1.15
CA LYS A 52 -1.82 6.42 0.66
C LYS A 52 -0.69 6.72 1.65
N ILE A 53 0.56 6.49 1.23
CA ILE A 53 1.76 6.77 2.03
C ILE A 53 2.17 8.24 1.85
N SER A 54 2.09 8.75 0.63
CA SER A 54 2.33 10.15 0.29
C SER A 54 1.53 10.56 -0.95
N ALA A 55 1.68 11.81 -1.42
CA ALA A 55 1.05 12.26 -2.66
C ALA A 55 1.53 11.49 -3.91
N SER A 56 2.74 10.94 -3.86
CA SER A 56 3.40 10.23 -4.97
C SER A 56 3.65 8.75 -4.68
N HIS A 57 3.11 8.20 -3.59
CA HIS A 57 3.32 6.82 -3.18
C HIS A 57 2.06 6.17 -2.60
N TYR A 58 1.61 5.10 -3.27
CA TYR A 58 0.53 4.23 -2.82
C TYR A 58 1.08 2.82 -2.58
N ARG A 59 0.65 2.18 -1.50
CA ARG A 59 1.01 0.80 -1.18
C ARG A 59 -0.24 -0.05 -1.06
N THR A 60 -0.32 -1.11 -1.84
CA THR A 60 -1.38 -2.12 -1.77
C THR A 60 -0.83 -3.38 -1.13
N TYR A 61 -1.53 -3.92 -0.14
CA TYR A 61 -1.33 -5.29 0.31
C TYR A 61 -2.44 -6.18 -0.22
N VAL A 62 -2.07 -7.32 -0.76
CA VAL A 62 -2.97 -8.37 -1.22
C VAL A 62 -2.74 -9.59 -0.34
N TYR A 63 -3.78 -9.99 0.38
CA TYR A 63 -3.79 -11.17 1.22
C TYR A 63 -4.57 -12.27 0.51
N ILE A 64 -3.97 -13.45 0.40
CA ILE A 64 -4.48 -14.58 -0.37
C ILE A 64 -4.57 -15.77 0.56
N LYS A 65 -5.73 -16.45 0.56
CA LYS A 65 -5.88 -17.77 1.17
C LYS A 65 -5.92 -18.84 0.07
N TYR A 66 -5.01 -19.82 0.14
CA TYR A 66 -4.87 -20.86 -0.87
C TYR A 66 -5.71 -22.12 -0.54
N LYS A 67 -5.98 -22.96 -1.55
CA LYS A 67 -6.74 -24.22 -1.38
C LYS A 67 -6.17 -25.14 -0.30
N ASN A 68 -4.85 -25.16 -0.18
CA ASN A 68 -4.13 -25.99 0.78
C ASN A 68 -4.11 -25.40 2.21
N GLY A 69 -4.93 -24.37 2.48
CA GLY A 69 -5.06 -23.73 3.79
C GLY A 69 -3.95 -22.75 4.16
N LYS A 70 -2.94 -22.59 3.30
CA LYS A 70 -1.82 -21.68 3.53
C LYS A 70 -2.15 -20.25 3.11
N ASP A 71 -1.42 -19.29 3.65
CA ASP A 71 -1.61 -17.87 3.39
C ASP A 71 -0.50 -17.31 2.50
N GLY A 72 -0.84 -16.29 1.72
CA GLY A 72 0.10 -15.54 0.89
C GLY A 72 -0.08 -14.04 1.06
N LYS A 73 1.02 -13.30 0.93
CA LYS A 73 1.00 -11.84 0.96
C LYS A 73 1.77 -11.27 -0.22
N LEU A 74 1.12 -10.41 -1.00
CA LEU A 74 1.78 -9.54 -1.96
C LEU A 74 1.74 -8.10 -1.44
N GLN A 75 2.84 -7.39 -1.58
CA GLN A 75 2.94 -5.95 -1.43
C GLN A 75 3.21 -5.35 -2.81
N ILE A 76 2.40 -4.36 -3.20
CA ILE A 76 2.54 -3.64 -4.45
C ILE A 76 2.72 -2.15 -4.13
N ASP A 77 3.86 -1.61 -4.49
CA ASP A 77 4.19 -0.19 -4.33
C ASP A 77 4.10 0.53 -5.67
N LEU A 78 3.29 1.59 -5.73
CA LEU A 78 3.20 2.50 -6.85
C LEU A 78 3.87 3.82 -6.48
N THR A 79 4.93 4.18 -7.19
CA THR A 79 5.64 5.45 -7.01
C THR A 79 5.78 6.20 -8.32
N LYS A 80 5.92 7.52 -8.28
CA LYS A 80 6.14 8.35 -9.46
C LYS A 80 7.56 8.92 -9.48
N PRO A 81 8.55 8.21 -10.06
CA PRO A 81 9.93 8.69 -10.12
C PRO A 81 10.16 9.86 -11.09
N SER A 82 9.29 10.08 -12.08
CA SER A 82 9.37 11.25 -12.98
C SER A 82 7.98 11.65 -13.47
N SER A 83 7.86 12.84 -14.07
CA SER A 83 6.58 13.43 -14.52
C SER A 83 5.78 12.52 -15.48
N ASN A 84 6.46 11.67 -16.23
CA ASN A 84 5.90 10.79 -17.26
C ASN A 84 6.06 9.29 -16.96
N LYS A 85 6.39 8.91 -15.72
CA LYS A 85 6.71 7.52 -15.38
C LYS A 85 6.20 7.14 -14.01
N ILE A 86 5.45 6.05 -13.92
CA ILE A 86 5.09 5.37 -12.68
C ILE A 86 5.93 4.09 -12.58
N LYS A 87 6.56 3.88 -11.42
CA LYS A 87 7.24 2.65 -11.04
C LYS A 87 6.29 1.82 -10.19
N MET A 88 6.08 0.57 -10.59
CA MET A 88 5.39 -0.45 -9.82
C MET A 88 6.40 -1.47 -9.32
N THR A 89 6.49 -1.64 -8.01
CA THR A 89 7.31 -2.68 -7.38
C THR A 89 6.38 -3.70 -6.76
N VAL A 90 6.58 -4.98 -7.06
CA VAL A 90 5.82 -6.09 -6.48
C VAL A 90 6.78 -6.92 -5.64
N LEU A 91 6.45 -7.10 -4.36
CA LEU A 91 7.13 -8.01 -3.45
C LEU A 91 6.13 -9.07 -3.02
N GLN A 92 6.38 -10.31 -3.40
CA GLN A 92 5.61 -11.46 -2.97
C GLN A 92 6.34 -12.17 -1.85
N ARG A 93 5.61 -12.49 -0.78
CA ARG A 93 6.05 -13.37 0.30
C ARG A 93 5.03 -14.47 0.49
N THR A 94 5.47 -15.71 0.29
CA THR A 94 4.67 -16.92 0.45
C THR A 94 5.50 -17.99 1.13
N ASP A 95 4.85 -19.00 1.72
CA ASP A 95 5.56 -20.08 2.43
C ASP A 95 6.48 -20.91 1.51
N TRP A 96 6.27 -20.87 0.19
CA TRP A 96 7.06 -21.60 -0.81
C TRP A 96 8.04 -20.72 -1.59
N GLY A 97 8.20 -19.45 -1.18
CA GLY A 97 9.22 -18.58 -1.76
C GLY A 97 8.87 -17.11 -1.74
N ASN A 98 9.91 -16.29 -1.92
CA ASN A 98 9.80 -14.85 -2.06
C ASN A 98 10.15 -14.46 -3.50
N SER A 99 9.46 -13.46 -4.03
CA SER A 99 9.79 -12.90 -5.34
C SER A 99 9.74 -11.38 -5.31
N TYR A 100 10.55 -10.76 -6.16
CA TYR A 100 10.63 -9.33 -6.33
C TYR A 100 10.58 -9.00 -7.82
N ASN A 101 9.67 -8.11 -8.21
CA ASN A 101 9.55 -7.65 -9.59
C ASN A 101 9.37 -6.12 -9.63
N THR A 102 9.90 -5.48 -10.67
CA THR A 102 9.71 -4.06 -10.94
C THR A 102 9.25 -3.87 -12.37
N LYS A 103 8.22 -3.03 -12.55
CA LYS A 103 7.71 -2.60 -13.86
C LYS A 103 7.61 -1.08 -13.93
N TYR A 104 7.88 -0.52 -15.09
CA TYR A 104 7.65 0.90 -15.38
C TYR A 104 6.46 1.07 -16.31
N ILE A 105 5.64 2.08 -16.04
CA ILE A 105 4.46 2.45 -16.81
C ILE A 105 4.63 3.91 -17.20
N TYR A 106 4.70 4.17 -18.50
CA TYR A 106 4.92 5.52 -19.04
C TYR A 106 3.59 6.23 -19.18
N THR A 107 3.36 7.23 -18.33
CA THR A 107 2.14 8.02 -18.29
C THR A 107 2.38 9.35 -17.57
N SER A 108 1.71 10.41 -18.03
CA SER A 108 1.70 11.70 -17.35
C SER A 108 0.83 11.71 -16.09
N TRP A 109 0.06 10.66 -15.83
CA TRP A 109 -0.87 10.59 -14.69
C TRP A 109 -0.16 10.62 -13.34
N SER A 110 -0.76 11.28 -12.35
CA SER A 110 -0.33 11.15 -10.95
C SER A 110 -0.57 9.73 -10.44
N VAL A 111 0.10 9.33 -9.35
CA VAL A 111 -0.14 8.00 -8.74
C VAL A 111 -1.59 7.85 -8.30
N TYR A 112 -2.19 8.92 -7.75
CA TYR A 112 -3.62 8.96 -7.42
C TYR A 112 -4.49 8.64 -8.63
N LYS A 113 -4.31 9.39 -9.74
CA LYS A 113 -5.12 9.19 -10.96
C LYS A 113 -4.91 7.79 -11.52
N PHE A 114 -3.67 7.32 -11.59
CA PHE A 114 -3.37 5.97 -12.04
C PHE A 114 -4.01 4.88 -11.18
N TYR A 115 -4.01 5.05 -9.86
CA TYR A 115 -4.65 4.11 -8.96
C TYR A 115 -6.17 4.05 -9.21
N PHE A 116 -6.86 5.18 -9.12
CA PHE A 116 -8.32 5.23 -9.16
C PHE A 116 -8.92 5.04 -10.56
N SER A 117 -8.19 5.38 -11.63
CA SER A 117 -8.67 5.24 -13.01
C SER A 117 -8.33 3.89 -13.64
N TYR A 118 -7.31 3.18 -13.15
CA TYR A 118 -6.83 1.94 -13.79
C TYR A 118 -6.52 0.84 -12.79
N PHE A 119 -5.54 1.05 -11.91
CA PHE A 119 -4.98 -0.05 -11.12
C PHE A 119 -5.99 -0.70 -10.16
N LYS A 120 -6.90 0.09 -9.59
CA LYS A 120 -8.00 -0.40 -8.74
C LYS A 120 -8.86 -1.43 -9.47
N TYR A 121 -9.13 -1.22 -10.76
CA TYR A 121 -9.94 -2.15 -11.55
C TYR A 121 -9.15 -3.40 -11.91
N VAL A 122 -7.86 -3.27 -12.22
CA VAL A 122 -6.96 -4.42 -12.42
C VAL A 122 -6.95 -5.31 -11.17
N LEU A 123 -6.77 -4.72 -9.97
CA LEU A 123 -6.82 -5.47 -8.72
C LEU A 123 -8.14 -6.24 -8.57
N ARG A 124 -9.28 -5.61 -8.90
CA ARG A 124 -10.60 -6.26 -8.82
C ARG A 124 -10.81 -7.35 -9.87
N SER A 125 -10.09 -7.29 -11.00
CA SER A 125 -10.19 -8.28 -12.08
C SER A 125 -9.14 -9.40 -12.00
N MET A 126 -8.18 -9.36 -11.06
CA MET A 126 -7.19 -10.43 -10.88
C MET A 126 -7.80 -11.80 -10.50
N THR A 127 -9.12 -11.85 -10.33
CA THR A 127 -9.87 -12.97 -9.77
C THR A 127 -11.02 -13.44 -10.65
N SER A 128 -11.14 -12.87 -11.85
CA SER A 128 -12.10 -13.27 -12.90
C SER A 128 -11.51 -14.38 -13.77
#